data_AF-A0A0J8U0M2-F1
#
_entry.id   AF-A0A0J8U0M2-F1
#
_cell.length_a   1.000
_cell.length_b   1.000
_cell.length_c   1.000
_cell.angle_alpha   90.00
_cell.angle_beta   90.00
_cell.angle_gamma   90.00
#
_symmetry.space_group_name_H-M   'P 1'
#
loop_
_entity.id
_entity.type
_entity.pdbx_description
1 polymer ?
#
loop_
_entity_poly.entity_id
_entity_poly.type
_entity_poly.pdbx_seq_one_letter_code
_entity_poly.pdbx_strand_id
1 'polypeptide(L)'
;MTTFNRPYVLQLAVALLVPQHDDEYYRRIRQTAEANGVTAAQLDRAAFVVDGVRKGGTDIDEWIRQEYIVDGWLHGYVPLDASPTDAQWSTYHLAQLAEDHYRRQPSV
;
A
#
# COMPACT_ATOMS: atom_id res chain seq x y z
N MET A 1 -13.59 -12.36 -7.26
CA MET A 1 -12.14 -12.08 -7.12
C MET A 1 -12.03 -10.91 -6.17
N THR A 2 -11.28 -11.04 -5.08
CA THR A 2 -11.15 -9.95 -4.10
C THR A 2 -10.51 -8.72 -4.76
N THR A 3 -11.17 -7.57 -4.63
CA THR A 3 -10.67 -6.21 -4.89
C THR A 3 -9.53 -5.86 -3.92
N PHE A 4 -8.42 -6.58 -4.02
CA PHE A 4 -7.33 -6.51 -3.07
C PHE A 4 -6.30 -5.48 -3.51
N ASN A 5 -6.40 -4.26 -2.95
CA ASN A 5 -5.41 -3.21 -3.12
C ASN A 5 -4.15 -3.54 -2.30
N ARG A 6 -3.28 -4.40 -2.85
CA ARG A 6 -2.04 -4.84 -2.17
C ARG A 6 -1.14 -3.66 -1.76
N PRO A 7 -0.86 -2.67 -2.63
CA PRO A 7 -0.01 -1.54 -2.26
C PRO A 7 -0.54 -0.77 -1.04
N TYR A 8 -1.86 -0.59 -0.94
CA TYR A 8 -2.48 0.04 0.23
C TYR A 8 -2.25 -0.75 1.52
N VAL A 9 -2.36 -2.08 1.48
CA VAL A 9 -2.07 -2.93 2.64
C VAL A 9 -0.61 -2.80 3.08
N LEU A 10 0.32 -2.75 2.12
CA LEU A 10 1.73 -2.53 2.40
C LEU A 10 1.98 -1.14 3.01
N GLN A 11 1.29 -0.10 2.53
CA GLN A 11 1.39 1.25 3.08
C GLN A 11 0.89 1.31 4.55
N LEU A 12 -0.21 0.64 4.88
CA LEU A 12 -0.68 0.51 6.26
C LEU A 12 0.32 -0.26 7.14
N ALA A 13 0.96 -1.29 6.58
CA ALA A 13 1.99 -2.04 7.27
C ALA A 13 3.25 -1.20 7.54
N VAL A 14 3.65 -0.31 6.61
CA VAL A 14 4.71 0.68 6.87
C VAL A 14 4.36 1.56 8.06
N ALA A 15 3.14 2.07 8.13
CA ALA A 15 2.68 2.91 9.24
C ALA A 15 2.79 2.20 10.60
N LEU A 16 2.61 0.88 10.67
CA LEU A 16 2.80 0.11 11.89
C LEU A 16 4.27 -0.03 12.34
N LEU A 17 5.22 0.25 11.45
CA LEU A 17 6.66 0.12 11.70
C LEU A 17 7.35 1.47 11.93
N VAL A 18 6.64 2.59 11.74
CA VAL A 18 7.19 3.93 11.98
C VAL A 18 7.44 4.10 13.49
N PRO A 19 8.69 4.34 13.92
CA PRO A 19 8.99 4.49 15.33
C PRO A 19 8.43 5.81 15.89
N GLN A 20 8.43 5.95 17.22
CA GLN A 20 8.11 7.19 17.95
C GLN A 20 6.62 7.62 17.92
N HIS A 21 5.72 6.71 17.60
CA HIS A 21 4.29 6.90 17.80
C HIS A 21 3.76 6.17 19.05
N ASP A 22 2.60 6.60 19.55
CA ASP A 22 1.93 6.03 20.71
C ASP A 22 1.01 4.84 20.35
N ASP A 23 0.55 4.12 21.36
CA ASP A 23 -0.37 2.99 21.19
C ASP A 23 -1.70 3.39 20.53
N GLU A 24 -2.11 4.66 20.67
CA GLU A 24 -3.31 5.16 20.04
C GLU A 24 -3.16 5.29 18.52
N TYR A 25 -2.02 5.80 18.05
CA TYR A 25 -1.69 5.85 16.63
C TYR A 25 -1.75 4.45 16.00
N TYR A 26 -1.05 3.46 16.57
CA TYR A 26 -1.06 2.10 16.00
C TYR A 26 -2.44 1.44 16.06
N ARG A 27 -3.26 1.78 17.08
CA ARG A 27 -4.65 1.35 17.16
C ARG A 27 -5.49 1.94 16.03
N ARG A 28 -5.32 3.23 15.73
CA ARG A 28 -6.01 3.90 14.61
C ARG A 28 -5.64 3.27 13.27
N ILE A 29 -4.36 2.95 13.04
CA ILE A 29 -3.93 2.25 11.81
C ILE A 29 -4.64 0.91 11.65
N ARG A 30 -4.73 0.11 12.73
CA ARG A 30 -5.46 -1.18 12.71
C ARG A 30 -6.96 -0.99 12.45
N GLN A 31 -7.58 0.00 13.09
CA GLN A 31 -8.99 0.33 12.85
C GLN A 31 -9.24 0.78 11.40
N THR A 32 -8.35 1.58 10.83
CA THR A 32 -8.42 1.99 9.42
C THR A 32 -8.28 0.78 8.50
N ALA A 33 -7.38 -0.16 8.79
CA ALA A 33 -7.23 -1.39 8.02
C ALA A 33 -8.53 -2.21 8.01
N GLU A 34 -9.10 -2.45 9.19
CA GLU A 34 -10.35 -3.20 9.35
C GLU A 34 -11.53 -2.51 8.63
N ALA A 35 -11.66 -1.19 8.76
CA ALA A 35 -12.69 -0.41 8.06
C ALA A 35 -12.58 -0.49 6.53
N ASN A 36 -11.40 -0.81 6.00
CA ASN A 36 -11.13 -1.01 4.58
C ASN A 36 -11.08 -2.50 4.19
N GLY A 37 -11.57 -3.41 5.04
CA GLY A 37 -11.66 -4.84 4.74
C GLY A 37 -10.33 -5.59 4.83
N VAL A 38 -9.30 -5.00 5.43
CA VAL A 38 -8.01 -5.65 5.68
C VAL A 38 -8.04 -6.29 7.06
N THR A 39 -7.96 -7.62 7.12
CA THR A 39 -7.94 -8.35 8.40
C THR A 39 -6.63 -8.12 9.15
N ALA A 40 -6.67 -8.25 10.48
CA ALA A 40 -5.48 -8.19 11.33
C ALA A 40 -4.38 -9.17 10.85
N ALA A 41 -4.75 -10.40 10.48
CA ALA A 41 -3.80 -11.40 9.99
C ALA A 41 -3.14 -11.01 8.66
N GLN A 42 -3.86 -10.34 7.75
CA GLN A 42 -3.28 -9.81 6.52
C GLN A 42 -2.30 -8.67 6.81
N LEU A 43 -2.69 -7.76 7.72
CA LEU A 43 -1.87 -6.62 8.09
C LEU A 43 -0.58 -7.05 8.82
N ASP A 44 -0.66 -8.01 9.74
CA ASP A 44 0.50 -8.56 10.44
C ASP A 44 1.45 -9.28 9.47
N ARG A 45 0.91 -10.03 8.51
CA ARG A 45 1.71 -10.65 7.44
C ARG A 45 2.40 -9.58 6.57
N ALA A 46 1.69 -8.52 6.22
CA ALA A 46 2.27 -7.42 5.46
C ALA A 46 3.38 -6.72 6.26
N ALA A 47 3.18 -6.44 7.55
CA ALA A 47 4.19 -5.85 8.42
C ALA A 47 5.45 -6.72 8.51
N PHE A 48 5.31 -8.04 8.58
CA PHE A 48 6.45 -8.97 8.52
C PHE A 48 7.24 -8.84 7.21
N VAL A 49 6.57 -8.75 6.07
CA VAL A 49 7.21 -8.57 4.76
C VAL A 49 7.92 -7.22 4.67
N VAL A 50 7.24 -6.14 5.05
CA VAL A 50 7.80 -4.77 5.01
C VAL A 50 9.03 -4.66 5.92
N ASP A 51 9.00 -5.25 7.12
CA ASP A 51 10.17 -5.24 8.01
C ASP A 51 11.36 -6.01 7.40
N GLY A 52 11.10 -7.12 6.69
CA GLY A 52 12.13 -7.85 5.94
C GLY A 52 12.76 -7.00 4.83
N VAL A 53 11.95 -6.31 4.03
CA VAL A 53 12.44 -5.40 2.97
C VAL A 53 13.26 -4.26 3.56
N ARG A 54 12.77 -3.64 4.64
CA ARG A 54 13.46 -2.54 5.35
C ARG A 54 14.82 -2.98 5.87
N LYS A 55 14.90 -4.16 6.49
CA LYS A 55 16.16 -4.74 7.00
C LYS A 55 17.14 -5.08 5.88
N GLY A 56 16.67 -5.28 4.65
CA GLY A 56 17.50 -5.44 3.46
C GLY A 56 18.19 -4.16 2.98
N GLY A 57 17.87 -3.00 3.57
CA GLY A 57 18.45 -1.70 3.18
C GLY A 57 17.73 -1.01 2.03
N THR A 58 16.58 -1.53 1.58
CA THR A 58 15.74 -0.89 0.56
C THR A 58 15.06 0.36 1.13
N ASP A 59 15.04 1.43 0.33
CA ASP A 59 14.19 2.60 0.61
C ASP A 59 12.72 2.19 0.53
N ILE A 60 12.04 2.21 1.67
CA ILE A 60 10.65 1.76 1.79
C ILE A 60 9.69 2.69 1.04
N ASP A 61 9.94 4.00 1.01
CA ASP A 61 9.06 4.94 0.32
C ASP A 61 9.16 4.75 -1.18
N GLU A 62 10.39 4.55 -1.69
CA GLU A 62 10.60 4.20 -3.09
C GLU A 62 9.96 2.85 -3.44
N TRP A 63 10.16 1.83 -2.59
CA TRP A 63 9.62 0.50 -2.83
C TRP A 63 8.08 0.49 -2.86
N ILE A 64 7.40 1.15 -1.92
CA ILE A 64 5.94 1.25 -1.93
C ILE A 64 5.44 1.93 -3.21
N ARG A 65 6.13 2.98 -3.65
CA ARG A 65 5.79 3.66 -4.90
C ARG A 65 5.93 2.74 -6.11
N GLN A 66 6.98 1.92 -6.16
CA GLN A 66 7.16 0.91 -7.21
C GLN A 66 6.07 -0.18 -7.16
N GLU A 67 5.66 -0.62 -5.97
CA GLU A 67 4.55 -1.59 -5.81
C GLU A 67 3.25 -1.03 -6.39
N TYR A 68 2.95 0.25 -6.15
CA TYR A 68 1.80 0.93 -6.78
C TYR A 68 1.89 1.00 -8.31
N ILE A 69 3.07 1.28 -8.87
CA ILE A 69 3.26 1.32 -10.33
C ILE A 69 3.05 -0.07 -10.94
N VAL A 70 3.67 -1.10 -10.36
CA VAL A 70 3.54 -2.49 -10.82
C VAL A 70 2.09 -2.94 -10.74
N ASP A 71 1.42 -2.65 -9.62
CA ASP A 71 0.00 -2.95 -9.45
C ASP A 71 -0.87 -2.21 -10.48
N GLY A 72 -0.56 -0.93 -10.73
CA GLY A 72 -1.23 -0.11 -11.74
C GLY A 72 -1.09 -0.61 -13.15
N TRP A 73 0.09 -1.13 -13.52
CA TRP A 73 0.31 -1.78 -14.81
C TRP A 73 -0.48 -3.09 -14.94
N LEU A 74 -0.50 -3.91 -13.88
CA LEU A 74 -1.21 -5.18 -13.88
C LEU A 74 -2.73 -5.01 -13.98
N HIS A 75 -3.26 -3.94 -13.39
CA HIS A 75 -4.70 -3.70 -13.31
C HIS A 75 -5.21 -2.61 -14.28
N GLY A 76 -4.30 -1.96 -15.02
CA GLY A 76 -4.63 -0.98 -16.07
C GLY A 76 -5.06 0.40 -15.58
N TYR A 77 -4.73 0.78 -14.34
CA TYR A 77 -4.98 2.15 -13.84
C TYR A 77 -3.75 3.07 -13.92
N VAL A 78 -2.59 2.54 -14.33
CA VAL A 78 -1.38 3.30 -14.66
C VAL A 78 -0.94 2.96 -16.10
N PRO A 79 -0.58 3.94 -16.94
CA PRO A 79 -0.02 3.69 -18.28
C PRO A 79 1.27 2.86 -18.24
N LEU A 80 1.46 1.95 -19.20
CA LEU A 80 2.64 1.08 -19.27
C LEU A 80 3.95 1.83 -19.55
N ASP A 81 3.86 3.06 -20.08
CA ASP A 81 4.98 3.96 -20.33
C ASP A 81 5.27 4.91 -19.14
N ALA A 82 4.52 4.78 -18.04
CA ALA A 82 4.77 5.53 -16.81
C ALA A 82 6.17 5.20 -16.27
N SER A 83 7.08 6.17 -16.28
CA SER A 83 8.41 5.96 -15.71
C SER A 83 8.35 5.96 -14.17
N PRO A 84 8.93 4.96 -13.49
CA PRO A 84 9.13 4.98 -12.05
C PRO A 84 10.07 6.09 -11.58
N THR A 85 10.76 6.82 -12.47
CA THR A 85 11.62 7.94 -12.07
C THR A 85 10.98 9.31 -12.24
N ASP A 86 9.75 9.37 -12.79
CA ASP A 86 9.06 10.62 -13.02
C ASP A 86 8.28 11.06 -11.77
N ALA A 87 8.52 12.30 -11.35
CA ALA A 87 7.95 12.91 -10.14
C ALA A 87 6.42 13.05 -10.20
N GLN A 88 5.80 13.02 -11.39
CA GLN A 88 4.34 13.00 -11.50
C GLN A 88 3.72 11.74 -10.87
N TRP A 89 4.48 10.64 -10.80
CA TRP A 89 4.07 9.37 -10.19
C TRP A 89 4.47 9.31 -8.70
N SER A 90 4.03 10.31 -7.93
CA SER A 90 4.13 10.28 -6.47
C SER A 90 3.28 9.17 -5.88
N THR A 91 3.68 8.63 -4.71
CA THR A 91 2.89 7.61 -3.98
C THR A 91 1.46 8.09 -3.71
N TYR A 92 1.28 9.38 -3.41
CA TYR A 92 -0.05 9.96 -3.20
C TYR A 92 -0.92 9.88 -4.46
N HIS A 93 -0.39 10.30 -5.61
CA HIS A 93 -1.14 10.25 -6.87
C HIS A 93 -1.51 8.81 -7.26
N LEU A 94 -0.55 7.88 -7.13
CA LEU A 94 -0.78 6.48 -7.41
C LEU A 94 -1.81 5.84 -6.48
N ALA A 95 -1.80 6.21 -5.19
CA ALA A 95 -2.78 5.73 -4.22
C ALA A 95 -4.21 6.18 -4.57
N GLN A 96 -4.39 7.40 -5.07
CA GLN A 96 -5.68 7.89 -5.55
C GLN A 96 -6.18 7.09 -6.76
N LEU A 97 -5.31 6.83 -7.75
CA LEU A 97 -5.67 6.04 -8.91
C LEU A 97 -6.07 4.61 -8.54
N ALA A 98 -5.31 3.99 -7.64
CA ALA A 98 -5.61 2.66 -7.10
C ALA A 98 -6.94 2.65 -6.35
N GLU A 99 -7.16 3.62 -5.45
CA GLU A 99 -8.41 3.73 -4.70
C GLU A 99 -9.62 3.87 -5.65
N ASP A 100 -9.55 4.76 -6.63
CA ASP A 100 -10.61 4.93 -7.62
C ASP A 100 -10.84 3.67 -8.45
N HIS A 101 -9.79 2.92 -8.77
CA HIS A 101 -9.88 1.65 -9.48
C HIS A 101 -10.61 0.58 -8.64
N TYR A 102 -10.14 0.34 -7.41
CA TYR A 102 -10.68 -0.71 -6.55
C TYR A 102 -12.06 -0.37 -5.99
N ARG A 103 -12.40 0.91 -5.81
CA ARG A 103 -13.75 1.35 -5.40
C ARG A 103 -14.79 1.13 -6.51
N ARG A 104 -14.38 1.22 -7.78
CA ARG A 104 -15.26 1.03 -8.95
C ARG A 104 -15.52 -0.43 -9.31
N GLN A 105 -14.73 -1.36 -8.77
CA GLN A 105 -14.94 -2.78 -8.99
C GLN A 105 -16.02 -3.33 -8.04
N PRO A 106 -17.09 -3.94 -8.55
CA PRO A 106 -18.13 -4.50 -7.71
C PRO A 106 -17.59 -5.66 -6.87
N SER A 107 -17.94 -5.68 -5.58
CA SER A 107 -17.76 -6.83 -4.70
C SER A 107 -18.58 -7.99 -5.27
N VAL A 108 -17.93 -8.93 -5.97
CA VAL A 108 -18.57 -10.17 -6.43
C VAL A 108 -18.61 -11.19 -5.30
#